data_AF-A0A6J7VW74-F1
#
_entry.id   AF-A0A6J7VW74-F1
#
_cell.length_a   1.000
_cell.length_b   1.000
_cell.length_c   1.000
_cell.angle_alpha   90.00
_cell.angle_beta   90.00
_cell.angle_gamma   90.00
#
_symmetry.space_group_name_H-M   'P 1'
#
loop_
_entity.id
_entity.type
_entity.pdbx_description
1 polymer ?
#
loop_
_entity_poly.entity_id
_entity_poly.type
_entity_poly.pdbx_seq_one_letter_code
_entity_poly.pdbx_strand_id
1 'polypeptide(L)'
;MQTPTDRWQAIASAWLITSRVSGLVGRAEAKNVAALGPELDRVNAARVRALTLSILTQNQNLAPDSKSFNELLAWRAPVRRNSSLQEELATWTLREAEWLGITGQGAISKYGVLFLSGEDLDLINSDLPKTVDHILIQSDNTAIAPGPLEHEISQALAIMAEIESRGGATVYRFSEATIRRALDHGKTGDEIKAFLIKTSKTPMPQPLEYLISDVAKKHGKLRVGNTSSFIRCEDTSLIAQIMLDKKLEVLSLRRIAPEVIVCDHDAADLMRLLRESGYLPAVESANGLMLMGTRANRALTKPRPPRVIGEIEIPTQDSLSTAIRAIRTGEKSTHKQTRLRQVANEALGALPRSTANETMDLVNRFIIEEKSLSIGYADNNGSVTHRIIDPIRVSAGSLIARDHATGEVQSFRIPRITGVAPI
;
A
#
# COMPACT_ATOMS: atom_id res chain seq x y z
N MET A 1 26.41 19.56 1.60
CA MET A 1 25.66 18.56 2.38
C MET A 1 24.20 19.00 2.40
N GLN A 2 23.25 18.08 2.19
CA GLN A 2 21.82 18.39 2.34
C GLN A 2 21.51 18.76 3.78
N THR A 3 20.79 19.87 3.99
CA THR A 3 20.33 20.32 5.31
C THR A 3 19.28 19.35 5.87
N PRO A 4 19.03 19.34 7.19
CA PRO A 4 17.92 18.58 7.77
C PRO A 4 16.58 18.86 7.08
N THR A 5 16.34 20.12 6.74
CA THR A 5 15.16 20.58 5.98
C THR A 5 15.03 19.89 4.63
N ASP A 6 16.10 19.89 3.81
CA ASP A 6 16.09 19.25 2.49
C ASP A 6 15.74 17.76 2.58
N ARG A 7 16.35 17.07 3.56
CA ARG A 7 16.15 15.63 3.78
C ARG A 7 14.73 15.33 4.23
N TRP A 8 14.20 16.13 5.16
CA TRP A 8 12.83 15.98 5.64
C TRP A 8 11.82 16.24 4.52
N GLN A 9 12.00 17.33 3.76
CA GLN A 9 11.11 17.69 2.66
C GLN A 9 11.10 16.61 1.56
N ALA A 10 12.24 16.00 1.24
CA ALA A 10 12.32 14.89 0.28
C ALA A 10 11.48 13.68 0.73
N ILE A 11 11.46 13.37 2.03
CA ILE A 11 10.66 12.26 2.58
C ILE A 11 9.17 12.65 2.62
N ALA A 12 8.86 13.84 3.15
CA ALA A 12 7.49 14.34 3.31
C ALA A 12 6.77 14.51 1.97
N SER A 13 7.46 15.03 0.95
CA SER A 13 6.91 15.19 -0.41
C SER A 13 6.62 13.84 -1.07
N ALA A 14 7.55 12.88 -0.97
CA ALA A 14 7.34 11.53 -1.50
C ALA A 14 6.18 10.81 -0.77
N TRP A 15 6.06 11.00 0.55
CA TRP A 15 4.95 10.46 1.33
C TRP A 15 3.61 11.11 0.96
N LEU A 16 3.57 12.42 0.70
CA LEU A 16 2.33 13.13 0.36
C LEU A 16 1.68 12.51 -0.89
N ILE A 17 2.48 12.21 -1.91
CA ILE A 17 2.00 11.73 -3.22
C ILE A 17 1.95 10.20 -3.36
N THR A 18 2.49 9.43 -2.40
CA THR A 18 2.57 7.97 -2.55
C THR A 18 1.19 7.31 -2.55
N SER A 19 1.00 6.36 -3.46
CA SER A 19 -0.19 5.51 -3.51
C SER A 19 -0.06 4.26 -2.61
N ARG A 20 1.13 4.02 -2.04
CA ARG A 20 1.40 2.86 -1.19
C ARG A 20 0.89 3.09 0.22
N VAL A 21 0.23 2.07 0.78
CA VAL A 21 -0.40 2.15 2.09
C VAL A 21 0.26 1.17 3.05
N SER A 22 1.10 1.69 3.95
CA SER A 22 1.86 0.86 4.89
C SER A 22 0.99 0.13 5.91
N GLY A 23 -0.15 0.74 6.28
CA GLY A 23 -1.10 0.22 7.26
C GLY A 23 -1.80 -1.09 6.88
N LEU A 24 -1.67 -1.55 5.63
CA LEU A 24 -2.16 -2.85 5.18
C LEU A 24 -1.28 -4.03 5.64
N VAL A 25 -0.02 -3.76 5.99
CA VAL A 25 0.92 -4.79 6.45
C VAL A 25 0.56 -5.21 7.87
N GLY A 26 0.43 -6.51 8.11
CA GLY A 26 0.15 -7.06 9.44
C GLY A 26 -1.33 -7.03 9.86
N ARG A 27 -2.26 -6.81 8.92
CA ARG A 27 -3.70 -6.90 9.19
C ARG A 27 -4.11 -8.35 9.49
N ALA A 28 -4.70 -8.59 10.66
CA ALA A 28 -5.12 -9.93 11.09
C ALA A 28 -6.18 -10.58 10.18
N GLU A 29 -7.05 -9.76 9.58
CA GLU A 29 -8.17 -10.21 8.74
C GLU A 29 -7.80 -10.39 7.25
N ALA A 30 -6.56 -10.03 6.86
CA ALA A 30 -6.11 -10.09 5.47
C ALA A 30 -4.99 -11.11 5.28
N LYS A 31 -4.83 -11.57 4.03
CA LYS A 31 -3.66 -12.35 3.62
C LYS A 31 -2.38 -11.56 3.94
N ASN A 32 -1.34 -12.23 4.44
CA ASN A 32 -0.06 -11.58 4.76
C ASN A 32 0.48 -10.80 3.54
N VAL A 33 0.36 -9.48 3.60
CA VAL A 33 0.85 -8.58 2.55
C VAL A 33 2.33 -8.30 2.78
N ALA A 34 3.15 -8.52 1.75
CA ALA A 34 4.57 -8.21 1.81
C ALA A 34 4.81 -6.69 1.86
N ALA A 35 5.67 -6.21 2.77
CA ALA A 35 5.94 -4.78 3.00
C ALA A 35 6.46 -4.04 1.75
N LEU A 36 7.15 -4.73 0.85
CA LEU A 36 7.63 -4.19 -0.43
C LEU A 36 6.88 -4.77 -1.64
N GLY A 37 5.74 -5.43 -1.41
CA GLY A 37 4.93 -6.08 -2.44
C GLY A 37 4.07 -5.10 -3.26
N PRO A 38 3.64 -5.46 -4.47
CA PRO A 38 2.76 -4.62 -5.29
C PRO A 38 1.35 -4.46 -4.70
N GLU A 39 0.95 -5.34 -3.79
CA GLU A 39 -0.39 -5.40 -3.19
C GLU A 39 -0.74 -4.21 -2.27
N LEU A 40 0.23 -3.36 -1.95
CA LEU A 40 0.05 -2.18 -1.07
C LEU A 40 -0.49 -0.94 -1.81
N ASP A 41 -0.60 -0.98 -3.12
CA ASP A 41 -1.01 0.16 -3.94
C ASP A 41 -2.52 0.44 -3.82
N ARG A 42 -2.91 1.67 -3.52
CA ARG A 42 -4.30 2.14 -3.46
C ARG A 42 -4.41 3.49 -4.17
N VAL A 43 -5.17 3.53 -5.26
CA VAL A 43 -5.34 4.73 -6.10
C VAL A 43 -5.83 5.94 -5.30
N ASN A 44 -6.73 5.73 -4.33
CA ASN A 44 -7.31 6.82 -3.54
C ASN A 44 -6.43 7.30 -2.37
N ALA A 45 -5.30 6.65 -2.07
CA ALA A 45 -4.52 6.95 -0.86
C ALA A 45 -4.00 8.39 -0.83
N ALA A 46 -3.37 8.85 -1.92
CA ALA A 46 -2.86 10.22 -2.01
C ALA A 46 -3.97 11.28 -1.88
N ARG A 47 -5.13 11.02 -2.51
CA ARG A 47 -6.29 11.91 -2.43
C ARG A 47 -6.87 11.99 -1.02
N VAL A 48 -7.07 10.85 -0.35
CA VAL A 48 -7.57 10.83 1.04
C VAL A 48 -6.57 11.51 1.96
N ARG A 49 -5.27 11.29 1.77
CA ARG A 49 -4.21 11.97 2.52
C ARG A 49 -4.26 13.49 2.37
N ALA A 50 -4.34 13.99 1.14
CA ALA A 50 -4.46 15.42 0.86
C ALA A 50 -5.73 16.02 1.51
N LEU A 51 -6.85 15.32 1.44
CA LEU A 51 -8.09 15.74 2.10
C LEU A 51 -7.94 15.79 3.62
N THR A 52 -7.37 14.75 4.24
CA THR A 52 -7.11 14.68 5.68
C THR A 52 -6.28 15.87 6.15
N LEU A 53 -5.18 16.16 5.46
CA LEU A 53 -4.30 17.29 5.79
C LEU A 53 -4.97 18.64 5.54
N SER A 54 -5.80 18.77 4.50
CA SER A 54 -6.56 20.00 4.24
C SER A 54 -7.57 20.31 5.35
N ILE A 55 -8.20 19.29 5.93
CA ILE A 55 -9.12 19.44 7.07
C ILE A 55 -8.37 19.94 8.30
N LEU A 56 -7.19 19.38 8.59
CA LEU A 56 -6.35 19.83 9.71
C LEU A 56 -5.83 21.27 9.50
N THR A 57 -5.44 21.61 8.27
CA THR A 57 -4.94 22.95 7.92
C THR A 57 -6.01 24.03 8.07
N GLN A 58 -7.30 23.68 7.85
CA GLN A 58 -8.42 24.59 8.09
C GLN A 58 -8.72 24.77 9.59
N ASN A 59 -8.25 23.86 10.45
CA ASN A 59 -8.56 23.80 11.89
C ASN A 59 -7.27 23.76 12.74
N GLN A 60 -6.34 24.71 12.51
CA GLN A 60 -4.97 24.64 13.03
C GLN A 60 -4.86 24.61 14.57
N ASN A 61 -5.81 25.24 15.27
CA ASN A 61 -5.80 25.37 16.73
C ASN A 61 -6.55 24.26 17.45
N LEU A 62 -6.89 23.17 16.76
CA LEU A 62 -7.73 22.10 17.30
C LEU A 62 -7.06 20.74 17.10
N ALA A 63 -7.07 19.92 18.15
CA ALA A 63 -6.72 18.50 18.09
C ALA A 63 -8.04 17.71 18.01
N PRO A 64 -8.47 17.25 16.83
CA PRO A 64 -9.77 16.63 16.67
C PRO A 64 -9.78 15.22 17.27
N ASP A 65 -10.87 14.87 17.94
CA ASP A 65 -11.17 13.47 18.28
C ASP A 65 -11.43 12.68 17.00
N SER A 66 -11.00 11.41 16.97
CA SER A 66 -11.14 10.51 15.83
C SER A 66 -12.57 10.43 15.30
N LYS A 67 -13.58 10.39 16.18
CA LYS A 67 -14.99 10.28 15.78
C LYS A 67 -15.45 11.56 15.07
N SER A 68 -15.14 12.72 15.66
CA SER A 68 -15.48 14.02 15.08
C SER A 68 -14.79 14.24 13.73
N PHE A 69 -13.52 13.81 13.62
CA PHE A 69 -12.77 13.86 12.38
C PHE A 69 -13.41 13.01 11.29
N ASN A 70 -13.78 11.77 11.59
CA ASN A 70 -14.38 10.85 10.63
C ASN A 70 -15.76 11.31 10.17
N GLU A 71 -16.57 11.89 11.06
CA GLU A 71 -17.85 12.51 10.69
C GLU A 71 -17.65 13.66 9.68
N LEU A 72 -16.68 14.55 9.93
CA LEU A 72 -16.37 15.65 9.01
C LEU A 72 -15.79 15.15 7.68
N LEU A 73 -14.93 14.13 7.71
CA LEU A 73 -14.36 13.51 6.52
C LEU A 73 -15.46 12.90 5.63
N ALA A 74 -16.40 12.16 6.25
CA ALA A 74 -17.53 11.57 5.57
C ALA A 74 -18.46 12.63 4.96
N TRP A 75 -18.64 13.77 5.64
CA TRP A 75 -19.38 14.91 5.12
C TRP A 75 -18.69 15.58 3.92
N ARG A 76 -17.37 15.81 4.01
CA ARG A 76 -16.59 16.50 2.96
C ARG A 76 -16.38 15.65 1.72
N ALA A 77 -16.25 14.34 1.86
CA ALA A 77 -16.03 13.42 0.77
C ALA A 77 -16.91 12.17 0.95
N PRO A 78 -18.23 12.28 0.64
CA PRO A 78 -19.16 11.18 0.80
C PRO A 78 -18.81 10.04 -0.17
N VAL A 79 -18.69 8.83 0.36
CA VAL A 79 -18.36 7.62 -0.41
C VAL A 79 -19.55 6.67 -0.43
N ARG A 80 -19.98 6.26 -1.64
CA ARG A 80 -21.11 5.31 -1.81
C ARG A 80 -20.78 3.86 -1.48
N ARG A 81 -19.50 3.45 -1.60
CA ARG A 81 -19.05 2.06 -1.39
C ARG A 81 -17.72 2.04 -0.65
N ASN A 82 -17.59 1.18 0.35
CA ASN A 82 -16.38 1.00 1.16
C ASN A 82 -15.99 2.26 1.97
N SER A 83 -16.94 2.84 2.70
CA SER A 83 -16.67 3.96 3.63
C SER A 83 -15.59 3.61 4.67
N SER A 84 -15.54 2.36 5.13
CA SER A 84 -14.53 1.87 6.07
C SER A 84 -13.10 2.05 5.57
N LEU A 85 -12.84 1.84 4.28
CA LEU A 85 -11.50 1.98 3.71
C LEU A 85 -11.04 3.46 3.73
N GLN A 86 -11.95 4.41 3.53
CA GLN A 86 -11.62 5.84 3.58
C GLN A 86 -11.25 6.26 5.00
N GLU A 87 -12.00 5.78 5.99
CA GLU A 87 -11.75 6.00 7.41
C GLU A 87 -10.40 5.41 7.84
N GLU A 88 -10.10 4.18 7.42
CA GLU A 88 -8.80 3.53 7.67
C GLU A 88 -7.63 4.31 7.04
N LEU A 89 -7.76 4.71 5.77
CA LEU A 89 -6.73 5.50 5.07
C LEU A 89 -6.48 6.83 5.78
N ALA A 90 -7.53 7.50 6.25
CA ALA A 90 -7.41 8.73 7.02
C ALA A 90 -6.72 8.49 8.37
N THR A 91 -7.10 7.42 9.08
CA THR A 91 -6.50 7.04 10.36
C THR A 91 -5.00 6.72 10.22
N TRP A 92 -4.62 5.95 9.19
CA TRP A 92 -3.21 5.70 8.89
C TRP A 92 -2.48 6.96 8.48
N THR A 93 -3.13 7.85 7.72
CA THR A 93 -2.56 9.15 7.37
C THR A 93 -2.24 9.97 8.61
N LEU A 94 -3.15 10.06 9.57
CA LEU A 94 -2.94 10.82 10.82
C LEU A 94 -1.73 10.29 11.60
N ARG A 95 -1.61 8.96 11.71
CA ARG A 95 -0.47 8.30 12.36
C ARG A 95 0.84 8.53 11.61
N GLU A 96 0.84 8.37 10.29
CA GLU A 96 2.03 8.58 9.47
C GLU A 96 2.47 10.05 9.46
N ALA A 97 1.52 10.99 9.46
CA ALA A 97 1.77 12.43 9.58
C ALA A 97 2.44 12.78 10.93
N GLU A 98 2.07 12.09 12.00
CA GLU A 98 2.68 12.28 13.32
C GLU A 98 4.11 11.75 13.36
N TRP A 99 4.39 10.60 12.73
CA TRP A 99 5.77 10.10 12.57
C TRP A 99 6.67 11.04 11.78
N LEU A 100 6.10 11.74 10.79
CA LEU A 100 6.81 12.73 10.01
C LEU A 100 6.88 14.10 10.69
N GLY A 101 6.19 14.31 11.82
CA GLY A 101 6.12 15.61 12.49
C GLY A 101 5.30 16.67 11.74
N ILE A 102 4.50 16.27 10.74
CA ILE A 102 3.51 17.14 10.07
C ILE A 102 2.37 17.46 11.04
N THR A 103 2.04 16.49 11.89
CA THR A 103 1.15 16.65 13.05
C THR A 103 1.92 16.29 14.32
N GLY A 104 1.41 16.71 15.48
CA GLY A 104 1.90 16.28 16.78
C GLY A 104 0.81 16.41 17.83
N GLN A 105 0.60 15.37 18.65
CA GLN A 105 -0.46 15.34 19.66
C GLN A 105 -1.86 15.62 19.06
N GLY A 106 -2.10 15.14 17.84
CA GLY A 106 -3.36 15.31 17.12
C GLY A 106 -3.57 16.67 16.43
N ALA A 107 -2.72 17.67 16.65
CA ALA A 107 -2.82 18.97 15.96
C ALA A 107 -1.82 19.09 14.80
N ILE A 108 -2.11 19.96 13.82
CA ILE A 108 -1.15 20.27 12.75
C ILE A 108 0.03 21.07 13.31
N SER A 109 1.25 20.67 12.95
CA SER A 109 2.46 21.37 13.40
C SER A 109 2.74 22.60 12.55
N LYS A 110 3.52 23.55 13.07
CA LYS A 110 4.01 24.71 12.30
C LYS A 110 4.74 24.28 11.02
N TYR A 111 5.50 23.18 11.08
CA TYR A 111 6.22 22.64 9.92
C TYR A 111 5.26 22.04 8.89
N GLY A 112 4.19 21.38 9.34
CA GLY A 112 3.14 20.84 8.48
C GLY A 112 2.40 21.95 7.72
N VAL A 113 2.11 23.07 8.38
CA VAL A 113 1.48 24.24 7.74
C VAL A 113 2.39 24.80 6.64
N LEU A 114 3.65 25.12 6.96
CA LEU A 114 4.62 25.66 5.99
C LEU A 114 4.84 24.72 4.80
N PHE A 115 4.95 23.41 5.08
CA PHE A 115 5.15 22.40 4.04
C PHE A 115 3.96 22.33 3.07
N LEU A 116 2.73 22.43 3.59
CA LEU A 116 1.51 22.36 2.77
C LEU A 116 1.23 23.67 2.02
N SER A 117 1.68 24.82 2.53
CA SER A 117 1.60 26.10 1.81
C SER A 117 2.73 26.30 0.80
N GLY A 118 3.76 25.44 0.82
CA GLY A 118 4.94 25.57 -0.04
C GLY A 118 5.86 26.71 0.37
N GLU A 119 5.82 27.09 1.64
CA GLU A 119 6.68 28.10 2.26
C GLU A 119 8.05 27.54 2.65
N ASP A 120 8.94 28.43 3.08
CA ASP A 120 10.28 28.08 3.56
C ASP A 120 10.20 27.31 4.89
N LEU A 121 11.04 26.27 5.01
CA LEU A 121 11.08 25.32 6.11
C LEU A 121 12.33 25.49 6.99
N ASP A 122 13.08 26.58 6.82
CA ASP A 122 14.30 26.90 7.58
C ASP A 122 14.15 26.82 9.11
N LEU A 123 12.92 27.01 9.63
CA LEU A 123 12.60 26.82 11.04
C LEU A 123 13.00 25.43 11.58
N ILE A 124 12.92 24.39 10.74
CA ILE A 124 13.34 23.03 11.11
C ILE A 124 14.83 23.03 11.47
N ASN A 125 15.66 23.76 10.74
CA ASN A 125 17.10 23.83 11.00
C ASN A 125 17.40 24.52 12.35
N SER A 126 16.59 25.50 12.76
CA SER A 126 16.78 26.21 14.03
C SER A 126 16.23 25.49 15.25
N ASP A 127 15.14 24.73 15.09
CA ASP A 127 14.48 24.03 16.20
C ASP A 127 15.16 22.70 16.57
N LEU A 128 15.98 22.15 15.68
CA LEU A 128 16.73 20.94 15.97
C LEU A 128 17.90 21.23 16.95
N PRO A 129 18.13 20.36 17.95
CA PRO A 129 19.28 20.48 18.83
C PRO A 129 20.58 20.42 18.03
N LYS A 130 21.56 21.24 18.43
CA LYS A 130 22.89 21.26 17.82
C LYS A 130 23.52 19.87 17.88
N THR A 131 24.03 19.40 16.75
CA THR A 131 24.75 18.13 16.68
C THR A 131 26.08 18.21 17.39
N VAL A 132 26.52 17.06 17.89
CA VAL A 132 27.80 16.90 18.59
C VAL A 132 28.71 16.02 17.75
N ASP A 133 29.97 16.43 17.62
CA ASP A 133 31.01 15.80 16.81
C ASP A 133 31.94 14.86 17.61
N HIS A 134 31.64 14.64 18.89
CA HIS A 134 32.52 13.89 19.79
C HIS A 134 31.76 12.99 20.77
N ILE A 135 32.49 12.00 21.26
CA ILE A 135 32.05 11.06 22.30
C ILE A 135 32.98 11.09 23.51
N LEU A 136 32.51 10.57 24.63
CA LEU A 136 33.27 10.39 25.86
C LEU A 136 33.37 8.89 26.15
N ILE A 137 34.54 8.29 25.90
CA ILE A 137 34.78 6.87 26.19
C ILE A 137 35.10 6.71 27.69
N GLN A 138 34.43 5.76 28.34
CA GLN A 138 34.56 5.40 29.74
C GLN A 138 35.33 4.08 29.91
N SER A 139 35.82 3.81 31.12
CA SER A 139 36.69 2.66 31.43
C SER A 139 36.03 1.28 31.33
N ASP A 140 34.70 1.21 31.25
CA ASP A 140 33.90 -0.01 31.18
C ASP A 140 33.50 -0.40 29.74
N ASN A 141 34.28 0.06 28.76
CA ASN A 141 34.04 -0.10 27.32
C ASN A 141 32.69 0.50 26.88
N THR A 142 32.23 1.56 27.54
CA THR A 142 31.09 2.36 27.09
C THR A 142 31.54 3.71 26.54
N ALA A 143 30.73 4.31 25.69
CA ALA A 143 30.88 5.67 25.21
C ALA A 143 29.58 6.43 25.38
N ILE A 144 29.69 7.64 25.92
CA ILE A 144 28.58 8.55 26.10
C ILE A 144 28.61 9.61 25.00
N ALA A 145 27.51 9.74 24.28
CA ALA A 145 27.24 10.89 23.42
C ALA A 145 26.37 11.91 24.19
N PRO A 146 26.90 13.11 24.51
CA PRO A 146 26.20 14.11 25.32
C PRO A 146 25.02 14.79 24.59
N GLY A 147 24.88 14.54 23.29
CA GLY A 147 23.81 15.07 22.46
C GLY A 147 23.64 14.25 21.17
N PRO A 148 22.77 14.69 20.24
CA PRO A 148 22.60 14.02 18.95
C PRO A 148 23.92 14.10 18.18
N LEU A 149 24.47 12.95 17.84
CA LEU A 149 25.73 12.91 17.09
C LEU A 149 25.53 13.36 15.65
N GLU A 150 26.58 13.92 15.06
CA GLU A 150 26.63 14.09 13.61
C GLU A 150 26.41 12.74 12.91
N HIS A 151 25.74 12.81 11.75
CA HIS A 151 25.26 11.62 11.05
C HIS A 151 26.38 10.62 10.74
N GLU A 152 27.54 11.10 10.30
CA GLU A 152 28.68 10.27 9.92
C GLU A 152 29.23 9.48 11.14
N ILE A 153 29.33 10.15 12.29
CA ILE A 153 29.79 9.53 13.54
C ILE A 153 28.76 8.54 14.06
N SER A 154 27.48 8.91 14.03
CA SER A 154 26.38 8.03 14.44
C SER A 154 26.34 6.74 13.61
N GLN A 155 26.52 6.84 12.29
CA GLN A 155 26.55 5.68 11.40
C GLN A 155 27.75 4.76 11.67
N ALA A 156 28.94 5.34 11.88
CA ALA A 156 30.12 4.58 12.24
C ALA A 156 29.96 3.87 13.59
N LEU A 157 29.44 4.55 14.61
CA LEU A 157 29.17 3.95 15.92
C LEU A 157 28.08 2.88 15.87
N ALA A 158 27.05 3.03 15.05
CA ALA A 158 26.01 2.03 14.90
C ALA A 158 26.54 0.68 14.37
N ILE A 159 27.63 0.71 13.59
CA ILE A 159 28.34 -0.49 13.13
C ILE A 159 29.19 -1.08 14.26
N MET A 160 29.84 -0.23 15.05
CA MET A 160 30.93 -0.60 15.97
C MET A 160 30.51 -0.79 17.43
N ALA A 161 29.31 -0.34 17.80
CA ALA A 161 28.78 -0.39 19.16
C ALA A 161 27.27 -0.64 19.17
N GLU A 162 26.74 -1.00 20.33
CA GLU A 162 25.30 -1.17 20.56
C GLU A 162 24.79 -0.06 21.48
N ILE A 163 23.54 0.38 21.28
CA ILE A 163 22.93 1.41 22.12
C ILE A 163 22.29 0.74 23.33
N GLU A 164 22.86 0.99 24.51
CA GLU A 164 22.36 0.47 25.79
C GLU A 164 21.24 1.35 26.36
N SER A 165 21.37 2.68 26.23
CA SER A 165 20.36 3.62 26.70
C SER A 165 20.25 4.83 25.78
N ARG A 166 19.00 5.28 25.56
CA ARG A 166 18.64 6.47 24.78
C ARG A 166 18.03 7.55 25.68
N GLY A 167 18.71 7.86 26.79
CA GLY A 167 18.31 8.93 27.71
C GLY A 167 18.75 10.31 27.22
N GLY A 168 18.93 11.24 28.17
CA GLY A 168 19.49 12.58 27.88
C GLY A 168 20.91 12.56 27.29
N ALA A 169 21.62 11.46 27.49
CA ALA A 169 22.83 11.11 26.75
C ALA A 169 22.69 9.69 26.22
N THR A 170 23.12 9.46 24.98
CA THR A 170 23.08 8.12 24.38
C THR A 170 24.31 7.35 24.81
N VAL A 171 24.10 6.19 25.44
CA VAL A 171 25.19 5.32 25.91
C VAL A 171 25.37 4.18 24.90
N TYR A 172 26.58 4.09 24.37
CA TYR A 172 27.03 3.04 23.46
C TYR A 172 27.92 2.06 24.21
N ARG A 173 27.75 0.76 23.98
CA ARG A 173 28.59 -0.28 24.55
C ARG A 173 29.40 -0.98 23.47
N PHE A 174 30.70 -1.09 23.70
CA PHE A 174 31.61 -1.88 22.88
C PHE A 174 31.77 -3.28 23.49
N SER A 175 31.45 -4.28 22.71
CA SER A 175 31.64 -5.70 23.01
C SER A 175 32.40 -6.41 21.88
N GLU A 176 32.94 -7.60 22.15
CA GLU A 176 33.57 -8.44 21.13
C GLU A 176 32.65 -8.67 19.93
N ALA A 177 31.35 -8.86 20.14
CA ALA A 177 30.38 -9.05 19.07
C ALA A 177 30.23 -7.80 18.19
N THR A 178 30.18 -6.60 18.79
CA THR A 178 30.05 -5.34 18.05
C THR A 178 31.32 -4.97 17.27
N ILE A 179 32.51 -5.25 17.83
CA ILE A 179 33.78 -5.06 17.13
C ILE A 179 33.90 -6.05 15.97
N ARG A 180 33.56 -7.33 16.19
CA ARG A 180 33.51 -8.33 15.13
C ARG A 180 32.57 -7.89 14.01
N ARG A 181 31.39 -7.37 14.34
CA ARG A 181 30.44 -6.83 13.34
C ARG A 181 31.09 -5.71 12.51
N ALA A 182 31.85 -4.82 13.13
CA ALA A 182 32.57 -3.79 12.38
C ALA A 182 33.63 -4.35 11.42
N LEU A 183 34.36 -5.38 11.84
CA LEU A 183 35.32 -6.08 10.98
C LEU A 183 34.63 -6.84 9.84
N ASP A 184 33.46 -7.44 10.09
CA ASP A 184 32.62 -8.10 9.08
C ASP A 184 32.13 -7.10 8.02
N HIS A 185 31.93 -5.82 8.40
CA HIS A 185 31.66 -4.71 7.48
C HIS A 185 32.91 -4.18 6.74
N GLY A 186 34.06 -4.86 6.86
CA GLY A 186 35.28 -4.55 6.13
C GLY A 186 36.19 -3.50 6.79
N LYS A 187 35.90 -3.09 8.04
CA LYS A 187 36.81 -2.21 8.79
C LYS A 187 38.02 -2.98 9.30
N THR A 188 39.16 -2.31 9.42
CA THR A 188 40.35 -2.89 10.07
C THR A 188 40.43 -2.49 11.53
N GLY A 189 41.12 -3.29 12.36
CA GLY A 189 41.32 -2.95 13.78
C GLY A 189 41.99 -1.59 13.98
N ASP A 190 42.90 -1.20 13.09
CA ASP A 190 43.61 0.08 13.16
C ASP A 190 42.72 1.26 12.72
N GLU A 191 41.86 1.07 11.71
CA GLU A 191 40.84 2.07 11.34
C GLU A 191 39.85 2.33 12.47
N ILE A 192 39.41 1.27 13.16
CA ILE A 192 38.52 1.36 14.32
C ILE A 192 39.19 2.20 15.42
N LYS A 193 40.45 1.92 15.74
CA LYS A 193 41.21 2.69 16.74
C LYS A 193 41.40 4.15 16.31
N ALA A 194 41.82 4.39 15.07
CA ALA A 194 42.04 5.73 14.55
C ALA A 194 40.75 6.56 14.59
N PHE A 195 39.60 5.95 14.27
CA PHE A 195 38.29 6.60 14.35
C PHE A 195 37.91 6.97 15.79
N LEU A 196 38.08 6.04 16.74
CA LEU A 196 37.75 6.29 18.15
C LEU A 196 38.66 7.36 18.76
N ILE A 197 39.95 7.37 18.43
CA ILE A 197 40.91 8.40 18.88
C ILE A 197 40.53 9.77 18.32
N LYS A 198 40.14 9.85 17.04
CA LYS A 198 39.74 11.11 16.41
C LYS A 198 38.45 11.68 17.01
N THR A 199 37.50 10.82 17.34
CA THR A 199 36.14 11.22 17.75
C THR A 199 36.00 11.39 19.25
N SER A 200 36.84 10.72 20.05
CA SER A 200 36.76 10.79 21.51
C SER A 200 37.44 12.05 22.05
N LYS A 201 36.78 12.75 22.97
CA LYS A 201 37.43 13.81 23.77
C LYS A 201 38.25 13.25 24.92
N THR A 202 37.92 12.06 25.41
CA THR A 202 38.69 11.36 26.44
C THR A 202 39.70 10.41 25.81
N PRO A 203 40.85 10.16 26.45
CA PRO A 203 41.79 9.15 25.98
C PRO A 203 41.11 7.77 25.96
N MET A 204 41.44 6.95 24.96
CA MET A 204 40.88 5.61 24.84
C MET A 204 41.41 4.72 25.98
N PRO A 205 40.53 4.03 26.74
CA PRO A 205 40.97 3.12 27.79
C PRO A 205 41.73 1.92 27.22
N GLN A 206 42.78 1.52 27.93
CA GLN A 206 43.60 0.36 27.58
C GLN A 206 42.79 -0.96 27.41
N PRO A 207 41.73 -1.25 28.20
CA PRO A 207 40.88 -2.43 27.97
C PRO A 207 40.23 -2.46 26.58
N LEU A 208 39.78 -1.31 26.08
CA LEU A 208 39.14 -1.21 24.76
C LEU A 208 40.16 -1.42 23.63
N GLU A 209 41.37 -0.88 23.78
CA GLU A 209 42.47 -1.11 22.84
C GLU A 209 42.82 -2.58 22.70
N TYR A 210 42.90 -3.29 23.84
CA TYR A 210 43.17 -4.72 23.83
C TYR A 210 42.03 -5.52 23.22
N LEU A 211 40.77 -5.19 23.56
CA LEU A 211 39.60 -5.82 22.97
C LEU A 211 39.62 -5.72 21.44
N ILE A 212 39.85 -4.52 20.90
CA ILE A 212 39.91 -4.32 19.44
C ILE A 212 41.05 -5.12 18.83
N SER A 213 42.23 -5.09 19.45
CA SER A 213 43.42 -5.79 18.95
C SER A 213 43.25 -7.31 18.96
N ASP A 214 42.63 -7.87 20.00
CA ASP A 214 42.41 -9.31 20.13
C ASP A 214 41.39 -9.82 19.11
N VAL A 215 40.26 -9.12 18.98
CA VAL A 215 39.22 -9.48 18.00
C VAL A 215 39.74 -9.33 16.57
N ALA A 216 40.50 -8.28 16.27
CA ALA A 216 41.13 -8.09 14.96
C ALA A 216 42.12 -9.22 14.62
N LYS A 217 42.88 -9.74 15.61
CA LYS A 217 43.78 -10.89 15.41
C LYS A 217 43.03 -12.20 15.18
N LYS A 218 41.86 -12.39 15.80
CA LYS A 218 41.03 -13.60 15.64
C LYS A 218 40.24 -13.57 14.33
N HIS A 219 39.82 -12.40 13.88
CA HIS A 219 39.03 -12.20 12.65
C HIS A 219 39.84 -12.60 11.41
N GLY A 220 39.18 -13.28 10.45
CA GLY A 220 39.80 -13.66 9.17
C GLY A 220 40.76 -14.85 9.18
N LYS A 221 41.02 -15.48 10.36
CA LYS A 221 41.81 -16.73 10.45
C LYS A 221 41.09 -17.92 9.82
N LEU A 222 39.78 -18.04 10.08
CA LEU A 222 38.90 -19.01 9.45
C LEU A 222 38.23 -18.34 8.26
N ARG A 223 38.40 -18.91 7.06
CA ARG A 223 37.81 -18.39 5.83
C ARG A 223 36.82 -19.42 5.30
N VAL A 224 35.56 -19.03 5.26
CA VAL A 224 34.49 -19.81 4.63
C VAL A 224 34.26 -19.20 3.26
N GLY A 225 34.46 -19.99 2.21
CA GLY A 225 34.13 -19.61 0.84
C GLY A 225 32.94 -20.43 0.37
N ASN A 226 32.05 -19.82 -0.41
CA ASN A 226 31.09 -20.58 -1.20
C ASN A 226 31.75 -20.90 -2.54
N THR A 227 31.84 -22.17 -2.89
CA THR A 227 32.33 -22.62 -4.18
C THR A 227 31.26 -23.48 -4.83
N SER A 228 30.89 -23.14 -6.06
CA SER A 228 29.84 -23.83 -6.81
C SER A 228 30.29 -25.19 -7.29
N SER A 229 31.58 -25.38 -7.56
CA SER A 229 32.13 -26.64 -8.03
C SER A 229 33.58 -26.84 -7.58
N PHE A 230 33.94 -28.11 -7.45
CA PHE A 230 35.29 -28.54 -7.12
C PHE A 230 35.73 -29.66 -8.06
N ILE A 231 37.03 -29.76 -8.29
CA ILE A 231 37.68 -30.88 -8.96
C ILE A 231 38.49 -31.60 -7.89
N ARG A 232 38.22 -32.89 -7.70
CA ARG A 232 39.02 -33.79 -6.88
C ARG A 232 39.71 -34.79 -7.78
N CYS A 233 41.02 -34.93 -7.63
CA CYS A 233 41.81 -35.94 -8.34
C CYS A 233 42.87 -36.49 -7.41
N GLU A 234 43.02 -37.82 -7.37
CA GLU A 234 44.05 -38.51 -6.58
C GLU A 234 45.45 -38.25 -7.15
N ASP A 235 45.56 -37.97 -8.45
CA ASP A 235 46.84 -37.66 -9.10
C ASP A 235 47.15 -36.15 -9.06
N THR A 236 48.09 -35.79 -8.19
CA THR A 236 48.57 -34.40 -8.05
C THR A 236 49.25 -33.85 -9.32
N SER A 237 49.75 -34.72 -10.21
CA SER A 237 50.38 -34.29 -11.47
C SER A 237 49.34 -33.81 -12.49
N LEU A 238 48.17 -34.45 -12.54
CA LEU A 238 47.05 -34.03 -13.39
C LEU A 238 46.48 -32.68 -12.93
N ILE A 239 46.40 -32.46 -11.62
CA ILE A 239 45.99 -31.18 -11.02
C ILE A 239 46.95 -30.05 -11.42
N ALA A 240 48.26 -30.31 -11.41
CA ALA A 240 49.25 -29.35 -11.88
C ALA A 240 49.09 -29.06 -13.38
N GLN A 241 48.87 -30.08 -14.20
CA GLN A 241 48.62 -29.92 -15.63
C GLN A 241 47.38 -29.07 -15.93
N ILE A 242 46.27 -29.31 -15.22
CA ILE A 242 45.02 -28.55 -15.35
C ILE A 242 45.23 -27.07 -14.98
N MET A 243 46.03 -26.78 -13.95
CA MET A 243 46.37 -25.41 -13.53
C MET A 243 47.21 -24.63 -14.55
N LEU A 244 47.97 -25.34 -15.40
CA LEU A 244 48.85 -24.77 -16.42
C LEU A 244 48.19 -24.69 -17.82
N ASP A 245 47.04 -25.33 -18.02
CA ASP A 245 46.35 -25.32 -19.32
C ASP A 245 45.66 -23.98 -19.58
N LYS A 246 46.13 -23.26 -20.60
CA LYS A 246 45.58 -21.96 -21.03
C LYS A 246 44.12 -22.05 -21.46
N LYS A 247 43.64 -23.22 -21.91
CA LYS A 247 42.23 -23.40 -22.32
C LYS A 247 41.27 -23.28 -21.14
N LEU A 248 41.74 -23.60 -19.92
CA LEU A 248 40.94 -23.62 -18.70
C LEU A 248 41.11 -22.34 -17.85
N GLU A 249 41.86 -21.35 -18.35
CA GLU A 249 42.07 -20.06 -17.67
C GLU A 249 40.74 -19.30 -17.43
N VAL A 250 39.76 -19.49 -18.33
CA VAL A 250 38.40 -18.94 -18.22
C VAL A 250 37.70 -19.37 -16.92
N LEU A 251 38.02 -20.56 -16.38
CA LEU A 251 37.35 -21.10 -15.20
C LEU A 251 37.83 -20.49 -13.87
N SER A 252 38.88 -19.65 -13.89
CA SER A 252 39.47 -19.01 -12.70
C SER A 252 39.75 -20.03 -11.58
N LEU A 253 40.42 -21.12 -11.94
CA LEU A 253 40.69 -22.24 -11.03
C LEU A 253 41.56 -21.79 -9.84
N ARG A 254 41.14 -22.16 -8.62
CA ARG A 254 41.90 -21.89 -7.40
C ARG A 254 42.21 -23.19 -6.66
N ARG A 255 43.49 -23.40 -6.34
CA ARG A 255 43.92 -24.57 -5.56
C ARG A 255 43.67 -24.35 -4.06
N ILE A 256 42.94 -25.26 -3.41
CA ILE A 256 42.74 -25.25 -1.94
C ILE A 256 43.61 -26.31 -1.26
N ALA A 257 43.78 -27.47 -1.90
CA ALA A 257 44.60 -28.57 -1.41
C ALA A 257 45.42 -29.21 -2.54
N PRO A 258 46.39 -30.10 -2.25
CA PRO A 258 47.17 -30.76 -3.30
C PRO A 258 46.32 -31.48 -4.35
N GLU A 259 45.20 -32.07 -3.93
CA GLU A 259 44.29 -32.91 -4.72
C GLU A 259 42.96 -32.21 -5.08
N VAL A 260 42.75 -30.97 -4.60
CA VAL A 260 41.45 -30.27 -4.70
C VAL A 260 41.61 -28.87 -5.26
N ILE A 261 40.90 -28.64 -6.37
CA ILE A 261 40.72 -27.34 -7.01
C ILE A 261 39.27 -26.92 -6.83
N VAL A 262 39.02 -25.62 -6.70
CA VAL A 262 37.67 -25.05 -6.73
C VAL A 262 37.51 -24.02 -7.83
N CYS A 263 36.27 -23.82 -8.28
CA CYS A 263 35.89 -22.76 -9.19
C CYS A 263 34.49 -22.23 -8.86
N ASP A 264 34.20 -21.01 -9.33
CA ASP A 264 32.92 -20.32 -9.15
C ASP A 264 31.90 -20.59 -10.28
N HIS A 265 32.28 -21.43 -11.25
CA HIS A 265 31.39 -21.87 -12.33
C HIS A 265 30.50 -23.05 -11.89
N ASP A 266 29.33 -23.18 -12.51
CA ASP A 266 28.45 -24.33 -12.26
C ASP A 266 29.08 -25.64 -12.72
N ALA A 267 28.70 -26.74 -12.07
CA ALA A 267 29.29 -28.06 -12.32
C ALA A 267 29.05 -28.50 -13.77
N ALA A 268 27.93 -28.13 -14.37
CA ALA A 268 27.60 -28.45 -15.75
C ALA A 268 28.55 -27.76 -16.75
N ASP A 269 28.86 -26.49 -16.53
CA ASP A 269 29.78 -25.74 -17.39
C ASP A 269 31.22 -26.22 -17.21
N LEU A 270 31.64 -26.48 -15.97
CA LEU A 270 32.95 -27.05 -15.67
C LEU A 270 33.18 -28.39 -16.38
N MET A 271 32.19 -29.29 -16.30
CA MET A 271 32.21 -30.60 -16.96
C MET A 271 32.33 -30.47 -18.49
N ARG A 272 31.62 -29.50 -19.09
CA ARG A 272 31.66 -29.23 -20.52
C ARG A 272 33.05 -28.75 -20.95
N LEU A 273 33.60 -27.73 -20.28
CA LEU A 273 34.91 -27.17 -20.64
C LEU A 273 36.06 -28.18 -20.44
N LEU A 274 36.00 -28.99 -19.38
CA LEU A 274 36.98 -30.06 -19.16
C LEU A 274 36.95 -31.09 -20.30
N ARG A 275 35.75 -31.49 -20.76
CA ARG A 275 35.60 -32.40 -21.90
C ARG A 275 36.09 -31.80 -23.21
N GLU A 276 35.77 -30.53 -23.47
CA GLU A 276 36.27 -29.79 -24.65
C GLU A 276 37.81 -29.67 -24.65
N SER A 277 38.42 -29.64 -23.47
CA SER A 277 39.88 -29.60 -23.30
C SER A 277 40.54 -31.00 -23.33
N GLY A 278 39.76 -32.07 -23.51
CA GLY A 278 40.26 -33.44 -23.64
C GLY A 278 40.35 -34.22 -22.33
N TYR A 279 39.86 -33.67 -21.22
CA TYR A 279 39.77 -34.37 -19.93
C TYR A 279 38.48 -35.19 -19.82
N LEU A 280 38.48 -36.22 -18.97
CA LEU A 280 37.35 -37.13 -18.77
C LEU A 280 36.78 -36.99 -17.35
N PRO A 281 36.02 -35.93 -17.05
CA PRO A 281 35.50 -35.70 -15.71
C PRO A 281 34.24 -36.55 -15.44
N ALA A 282 34.06 -36.94 -14.18
CA ALA A 282 32.88 -37.63 -13.65
C ALA A 282 32.17 -36.75 -12.62
N VAL A 283 30.84 -36.86 -12.53
CA VAL A 283 30.05 -36.06 -11.58
C VAL A 283 30.10 -36.71 -10.20
N GLU A 284 30.39 -35.93 -9.17
CA GLU A 284 30.35 -36.36 -7.76
C GLU A 284 29.14 -35.69 -7.05
N SER A 285 28.44 -36.43 -6.22
CA SER A 285 27.36 -35.95 -5.34
C SER A 285 27.95 -35.25 -4.12
N ALA A 286 27.15 -34.45 -3.42
CA ALA A 286 27.55 -33.82 -2.14
C ALA A 286 28.01 -34.82 -1.06
N ASN A 287 27.61 -36.10 -1.19
CA ASN A 287 28.01 -37.18 -0.28
C ASN A 287 29.24 -37.98 -0.79
N GLY A 288 29.93 -37.53 -1.84
CA GLY A 288 31.08 -38.22 -2.43
C GLY A 288 30.73 -39.38 -3.37
N LEU A 289 29.44 -39.62 -3.62
CA LEU A 289 28.98 -40.68 -4.53
C LEU A 289 29.04 -40.22 -5.97
N MET A 290 29.60 -41.03 -6.87
CA MET A 290 29.62 -40.72 -8.29
C MET A 290 28.20 -40.79 -8.88
N LEU A 291 27.75 -39.70 -9.50
CA LEU A 291 26.42 -39.57 -10.10
C LEU A 291 26.49 -39.91 -11.59
N MET A 292 25.67 -40.87 -12.02
CA MET A 292 25.42 -41.14 -13.43
C MET A 292 24.06 -40.55 -13.82
N GLY A 293 24.05 -39.45 -14.58
CA GLY A 293 22.84 -38.88 -15.19
C GLY A 293 22.80 -37.35 -15.25
N THR A 294 22.11 -36.81 -16.25
CA THR A 294 21.94 -35.37 -16.47
C THR A 294 20.75 -34.82 -15.67
N ARG A 295 20.97 -33.92 -14.71
CA ARG A 295 19.89 -33.14 -14.06
C ARG A 295 19.74 -31.80 -14.77
N ALA A 296 18.52 -31.47 -15.20
CA ALA A 296 18.16 -30.14 -15.68
C ALA A 296 17.08 -29.55 -14.75
N ASN A 297 17.46 -28.58 -13.90
CA ASN A 297 16.50 -27.79 -13.12
C ASN A 297 16.47 -26.37 -13.68
N ARG A 298 15.33 -25.97 -14.28
CA ARG A 298 15.09 -24.58 -14.68
C ARG A 298 13.98 -23.99 -13.80
N ALA A 299 14.27 -22.93 -13.08
CA ALA A 299 13.25 -22.11 -12.43
C ALA A 299 12.75 -21.02 -13.39
N LEU A 300 11.43 -20.85 -13.48
CA LEU A 300 10.78 -19.79 -14.26
C LEU A 300 10.65 -18.52 -13.41
N THR A 301 11.19 -17.40 -13.90
CA THR A 301 11.02 -16.06 -13.31
C THR A 301 9.62 -15.52 -13.62
N LYS A 302 8.90 -15.08 -12.58
CA LYS A 302 7.59 -14.41 -12.76
C LYS A 302 7.77 -12.90 -12.97
N PRO A 303 7.11 -12.29 -13.96
CA PRO A 303 7.19 -10.85 -14.20
C PRO A 303 6.42 -10.04 -13.13
N ARG A 304 6.88 -8.81 -12.86
CA ARG A 304 6.26 -7.86 -11.92
C ARG A 304 5.20 -7.01 -12.63
N PRO A 305 4.00 -6.83 -12.06
CA PRO A 305 2.97 -5.98 -12.67
C PRO A 305 3.32 -4.47 -12.55
N PRO A 306 2.82 -3.62 -13.48
CA PRO A 306 3.05 -2.18 -13.47
C PRO A 306 2.29 -1.45 -12.34
N ARG A 307 2.81 -0.28 -11.93
CA ARG A 307 2.19 0.60 -10.90
C ARG A 307 0.94 1.27 -11.46
N VAL A 308 -0.13 1.34 -10.66
CA VAL A 308 -1.40 1.98 -11.06
C VAL A 308 -1.45 3.38 -10.46
N ILE A 309 -0.89 4.36 -11.18
CA ILE A 309 -1.07 5.79 -10.86
C ILE A 309 -2.23 6.26 -11.73
N GLY A 310 -3.46 6.16 -11.20
CA GLY A 310 -4.64 6.73 -11.85
C GLY A 310 -4.82 8.17 -11.40
N GLU A 311 -4.36 9.13 -12.20
CA GLU A 311 -4.77 10.53 -12.02
C GLU A 311 -6.25 10.65 -12.39
N ILE A 312 -7.09 11.00 -11.41
CA ILE A 312 -8.52 11.25 -11.66
C ILE A 312 -8.61 12.64 -12.27
N GLU A 313 -8.99 12.69 -13.54
CA GLU A 313 -9.18 13.95 -14.26
C GLU A 313 -10.22 14.83 -13.54
N ILE A 314 -9.85 16.09 -13.28
CA ILE A 314 -10.72 17.04 -12.58
C ILE A 314 -11.85 17.42 -13.56
N PRO A 315 -13.13 17.22 -13.20
CA PRO A 315 -14.23 17.53 -14.10
C PRO A 315 -14.22 19.01 -14.50
N THR A 316 -14.40 19.27 -15.80
CA THR A 316 -14.57 20.65 -16.30
C THR A 316 -15.86 21.27 -15.77
N GLN A 317 -15.90 22.61 -15.72
CA GLN A 317 -17.10 23.36 -15.31
C GLN A 317 -18.34 23.00 -16.14
N ASP A 318 -18.16 22.71 -17.42
CA ASP A 318 -19.25 22.31 -18.31
C ASP A 318 -19.83 20.93 -17.94
N SER A 319 -18.95 19.96 -17.65
CA SER A 319 -19.34 18.63 -17.14
C SER A 319 -20.09 18.72 -15.80
N LEU A 320 -19.64 19.61 -14.89
CA LEU A 320 -20.34 19.85 -13.62
C LEU A 320 -21.74 20.45 -13.85
N SER A 321 -21.85 21.43 -14.75
CA SER A 321 -23.13 22.06 -15.06
C SER A 321 -24.14 21.07 -15.65
N THR A 322 -23.67 20.17 -16.52
CA THR A 322 -24.46 19.10 -17.11
C THR A 322 -24.91 18.07 -16.08
N ALA A 323 -24.01 17.66 -15.18
CA ALA A 323 -24.34 16.75 -14.08
C ALA A 323 -25.38 17.35 -13.12
N ILE A 324 -25.24 18.63 -12.75
CA ILE A 324 -26.22 19.34 -11.91
C ILE A 324 -27.59 19.41 -12.61
N ARG A 325 -27.61 19.70 -13.92
CA ARG A 325 -28.85 19.71 -14.71
C ARG A 325 -29.51 18.33 -14.72
N ALA A 326 -28.73 17.26 -14.89
CA ALA A 326 -29.24 15.89 -14.86
C ALA A 326 -29.83 15.53 -13.48
N ILE A 327 -29.14 15.85 -12.38
CA ILE A 327 -29.62 15.63 -11.00
C ILE A 327 -30.93 16.40 -10.76
N ARG A 328 -30.97 17.70 -11.08
CA ARG A 328 -32.18 18.52 -10.90
C ARG A 328 -33.36 18.02 -11.73
N THR A 329 -33.09 17.49 -12.93
CA THR A 329 -34.13 16.91 -13.80
C THR A 329 -34.65 15.60 -13.20
N GLY A 330 -33.74 14.75 -12.70
CA GLY A 330 -34.08 13.52 -11.98
C GLY A 330 -34.89 13.78 -10.71
N GLU A 331 -34.49 14.75 -9.89
CA GLU A 331 -35.21 15.15 -8.68
C GLU A 331 -36.61 15.66 -8.98
N LYS A 332 -36.78 16.53 -9.99
CA LYS A 332 -38.11 16.99 -10.44
C LYS A 332 -38.99 15.84 -10.92
N SER A 333 -38.42 14.87 -11.62
CA SER A 333 -39.15 13.67 -12.07
C SER A 333 -39.59 12.80 -10.90
N THR A 334 -38.69 12.53 -9.94
CA THR A 334 -39.00 11.75 -8.73
C THR A 334 -40.04 12.45 -7.86
N HIS A 335 -39.91 13.77 -7.62
CA HIS A 335 -40.89 14.52 -6.83
C HIS A 335 -42.29 14.50 -7.46
N LYS A 336 -42.38 14.60 -8.79
CA LYS A 336 -43.64 14.55 -9.53
C LYS A 336 -44.26 13.15 -9.47
N GLN A 337 -43.45 12.09 -9.60
CA GLN A 337 -43.92 10.70 -9.47
C GLN A 337 -44.35 10.34 -8.04
N THR A 338 -43.61 10.79 -7.01
CA THR A 338 -43.98 10.55 -5.61
C THR A 338 -45.25 11.29 -5.23
N ARG A 339 -45.43 12.54 -5.69
CA ARG A 339 -46.66 13.31 -5.46
C ARG A 339 -47.86 12.70 -6.20
N LEU A 340 -47.68 12.21 -7.43
CA LEU A 340 -48.72 11.47 -8.15
C LEU A 340 -49.11 10.17 -7.42
N ARG A 341 -48.14 9.42 -6.87
CA ARG A 341 -48.41 8.23 -6.05
C ARG A 341 -49.11 8.55 -4.72
N GLN A 342 -48.77 9.65 -4.07
CA GLN A 342 -49.41 10.09 -2.83
C GLN A 342 -50.84 10.61 -3.06
N VAL A 343 -51.05 11.44 -4.07
CA VAL A 343 -52.40 11.91 -4.45
C VAL A 343 -53.28 10.74 -4.89
N ALA A 344 -52.70 9.75 -5.59
CA ALA A 344 -53.39 8.50 -5.87
C ALA A 344 -53.75 7.74 -4.57
N ASN A 345 -52.84 7.60 -3.61
CA ASN A 345 -53.16 6.90 -2.36
C ASN A 345 -54.15 7.65 -1.45
N GLU A 346 -54.13 8.98 -1.40
CA GLU A 346 -55.02 9.79 -0.56
C GLU A 346 -56.42 9.97 -1.18
N ALA A 347 -56.54 10.07 -2.50
CA ALA A 347 -57.82 10.17 -3.19
C ALA A 347 -58.57 8.83 -3.30
N LEU A 348 -57.89 7.68 -3.10
CA LEU A 348 -58.41 6.34 -3.37
C LEU A 348 -58.58 5.46 -2.12
N GLY A 349 -58.95 6.06 -0.99
CA GLY A 349 -59.28 5.37 0.27
C GLY A 349 -60.49 4.41 0.22
N ALA A 350 -61.27 4.38 -0.86
CA ALA A 350 -62.20 3.30 -1.19
C ALA A 350 -62.71 3.47 -2.63
N LEU A 351 -62.12 2.76 -3.61
CA LEU A 351 -62.83 2.54 -4.88
C LEU A 351 -64.12 1.78 -4.57
N PRO A 352 -65.31 2.27 -4.98
CA PRO A 352 -66.54 1.50 -4.85
C PRO A 352 -66.38 0.20 -5.63
N ARG A 353 -66.66 -0.93 -4.96
CA ARG A 353 -66.65 -2.24 -5.62
C ARG A 353 -67.84 -2.30 -6.58
N SER A 354 -67.56 -2.17 -7.86
CA SER A 354 -68.58 -2.26 -8.92
C SER A 354 -68.64 -3.66 -9.49
N THR A 355 -69.82 -4.06 -9.96
CA THR A 355 -69.98 -5.28 -10.76
C THR A 355 -69.37 -5.08 -12.16
N ALA A 356 -69.11 -6.18 -12.88
CA ALA A 356 -68.50 -6.10 -14.22
C ALA A 356 -69.35 -5.32 -15.23
N ASN A 357 -70.69 -5.31 -15.07
CA ASN A 357 -71.61 -4.57 -15.94
C ASN A 357 -71.55 -3.06 -15.65
N GLU A 358 -71.62 -2.66 -14.38
CA GLU A 358 -71.49 -1.26 -13.96
C GLU A 358 -70.13 -0.67 -14.36
N THR A 359 -69.08 -1.49 -14.30
CA THR A 359 -67.73 -1.13 -14.72
C THR A 359 -67.66 -0.87 -16.22
N MET A 360 -68.35 -1.68 -17.03
CA MET A 360 -68.40 -1.49 -18.48
C MET A 360 -69.14 -0.19 -18.86
N ASP A 361 -70.25 0.11 -18.19
CA ASP A 361 -71.03 1.34 -18.42
C ASP A 361 -70.25 2.61 -18.04
N LEU A 362 -69.55 2.58 -16.89
CA LEU A 362 -68.71 3.69 -16.46
C LEU A 362 -67.54 3.91 -17.42
N VAL A 363 -66.83 2.86 -17.82
CA VAL A 363 -65.71 2.97 -18.76
C VAL A 363 -66.17 3.50 -20.11
N ASN A 364 -67.31 3.05 -20.64
CA ASN A 364 -67.86 3.56 -21.90
C ASN A 364 -68.24 5.05 -21.80
N ARG A 365 -68.79 5.50 -20.67
CA ARG A 365 -69.08 6.91 -20.44
C ARG A 365 -67.81 7.76 -20.45
N PHE A 366 -66.75 7.29 -19.78
CA PHE A 366 -65.50 8.04 -19.64
C PHE A 366 -64.59 8.00 -20.88
N ILE A 367 -64.78 7.01 -21.77
CA ILE A 367 -64.21 7.05 -23.13
C ILE A 367 -64.78 8.23 -23.93
N ILE A 368 -66.08 8.49 -23.80
CA ILE A 368 -66.74 9.61 -24.51
C ILE A 368 -66.32 10.95 -23.91
N GLU A 369 -66.12 11.02 -22.58
CA GLU A 369 -65.72 12.24 -21.89
C GLU A 369 -64.20 12.54 -21.96
N GLU A 370 -63.38 11.65 -22.55
CA GLU A 370 -61.92 11.76 -22.64
C GLU A 370 -61.22 12.04 -21.29
N LYS A 371 -61.75 11.49 -20.19
CA LYS A 371 -61.20 11.69 -18.84
C LYS A 371 -60.35 10.51 -18.39
N SER A 372 -59.27 10.82 -17.67
CA SER A 372 -58.43 9.83 -17.00
C SER A 372 -59.19 9.12 -15.88
N LEU A 373 -58.95 7.82 -15.75
CA LEU A 373 -59.61 6.96 -14.78
C LEU A 373 -58.59 6.31 -13.84
N SER A 374 -58.99 6.14 -12.58
CA SER A 374 -58.31 5.25 -11.65
C SER A 374 -59.04 3.92 -11.59
N ILE A 375 -58.31 2.82 -11.78
CA ILE A 375 -58.83 1.45 -11.71
C ILE A 375 -58.09 0.62 -10.66
N GLY A 376 -58.82 -0.25 -9.97
CA GLY A 376 -58.23 -1.38 -9.24
C GLY A 376 -58.18 -2.61 -10.15
N TYR A 377 -57.01 -3.21 -10.37
CA TYR A 377 -56.83 -4.38 -11.24
C TYR A 377 -56.24 -5.56 -10.47
N ALA A 378 -56.97 -6.67 -10.45
CA ALA A 378 -56.52 -7.92 -9.85
C ALA A 378 -55.58 -8.69 -10.80
N ASP A 379 -54.38 -9.01 -10.33
CA ASP A 379 -53.41 -9.84 -11.07
C ASP A 379 -53.80 -11.33 -11.05
N ASN A 380 -52.99 -12.17 -11.71
CA ASN A 380 -53.20 -13.64 -11.71
C ASN A 380 -53.04 -14.29 -10.33
N ASN A 381 -52.41 -13.62 -9.38
CA ASN A 381 -52.10 -14.11 -8.04
C ASN A 381 -53.10 -13.57 -7.00
N GLY A 382 -54.16 -12.87 -7.42
CA GLY A 382 -55.19 -12.30 -6.55
C GLY A 382 -54.78 -11.01 -5.85
N SER A 383 -53.62 -10.43 -6.18
CA SER A 383 -53.21 -9.13 -5.64
C SER A 383 -53.87 -7.99 -6.44
N VAL A 384 -54.45 -7.02 -5.75
CA VAL A 384 -55.11 -5.88 -6.38
C VAL A 384 -54.12 -4.73 -6.47
N THR A 385 -53.82 -4.29 -7.70
CA THR A 385 -52.94 -3.16 -7.98
C THR A 385 -53.75 -1.98 -8.51
N HIS A 386 -53.46 -0.77 -8.03
CA HIS A 386 -54.13 0.44 -8.47
C HIS A 386 -53.38 1.08 -9.63
N ARG A 387 -54.10 1.47 -10.69
CA ARG A 387 -53.51 2.09 -11.89
C ARG A 387 -54.32 3.28 -12.38
N ILE A 388 -53.62 4.31 -12.82
CA ILE A 388 -54.20 5.48 -13.47
C ILE A 388 -54.05 5.30 -14.98
N ILE A 389 -55.16 5.35 -15.69
CA ILE A 389 -55.21 5.02 -17.11
C ILE A 389 -56.02 6.05 -17.90
N ASP A 390 -55.63 6.28 -19.16
CA ASP A 390 -56.43 7.01 -20.13
C ASP A 390 -57.15 6.01 -21.05
N PRO A 391 -58.48 5.87 -20.94
CA PRO A 391 -59.22 4.86 -21.69
C PRO A 391 -59.31 5.24 -23.18
N ILE A 392 -58.93 4.33 -24.07
CA ILE A 392 -58.95 4.58 -25.52
C ILE A 392 -60.19 3.94 -26.16
N ARG A 393 -60.38 2.64 -25.92
CA ARG A 393 -61.52 1.88 -26.45
C ARG A 393 -61.73 0.58 -25.69
N VAL A 394 -62.96 0.07 -25.72
CA VAL A 394 -63.28 -1.29 -25.26
C VAL A 394 -63.40 -2.21 -26.47
N SER A 395 -62.73 -3.36 -26.43
CA SER A 395 -62.78 -4.39 -27.47
C SER A 395 -62.86 -5.78 -26.83
N ALA A 396 -63.86 -6.57 -27.21
CA ALA A 396 -64.04 -7.97 -26.78
C ALA A 396 -63.91 -8.19 -25.25
N GLY A 397 -64.53 -7.31 -24.43
CA GLY A 397 -64.50 -7.42 -22.97
C GLY A 397 -63.17 -7.00 -22.31
N SER A 398 -62.28 -6.36 -23.06
CA SER A 398 -61.04 -5.76 -22.53
C SER A 398 -60.99 -4.25 -22.85
N LEU A 399 -60.54 -3.47 -21.87
CA LEU A 399 -60.27 -2.04 -21.98
C LEU A 399 -58.84 -1.84 -22.46
N ILE A 400 -58.67 -1.21 -23.62
CA ILE A 400 -57.36 -0.74 -24.10
C ILE A 400 -57.19 0.67 -23.56
N ALA A 401 -56.17 0.87 -22.72
CA ALA A 401 -55.90 2.15 -22.10
C ALA A 401 -54.40 2.40 -21.96
N ARG A 402 -54.02 3.68 -21.95
CA ARG A 402 -52.63 4.08 -21.70
C ARG A 402 -52.39 4.21 -20.21
N ASP A 403 -51.43 3.46 -19.68
CA ASP A 403 -51.10 3.51 -18.26
C ASP A 403 -50.09 4.63 -17.98
N HIS A 404 -50.40 5.53 -17.05
CA HIS A 404 -49.52 6.64 -16.68
C HIS A 404 -48.26 6.19 -15.95
N ALA A 405 -48.26 5.01 -15.33
CA ALA A 405 -47.10 4.49 -14.61
C ALA A 405 -46.01 3.96 -15.55
N THR A 406 -46.41 3.38 -16.69
CA THR A 406 -45.49 2.74 -17.66
C THR A 406 -45.37 3.53 -18.96
N GLY A 407 -46.33 4.40 -19.28
CA GLY A 407 -46.41 5.16 -20.53
C GLY A 407 -46.87 4.34 -21.75
N GLU A 408 -47.05 3.03 -21.57
CA GLU A 408 -47.41 2.07 -22.61
C GLU A 408 -48.93 1.88 -22.70
N VAL A 409 -49.39 1.47 -23.88
CA VAL A 409 -50.78 1.09 -24.11
C VAL A 409 -50.95 -0.37 -23.71
N GLN A 410 -51.75 -0.63 -22.68
CA GLN A 410 -51.99 -1.96 -22.14
C GLN A 410 -53.47 -2.35 -22.25
N SER A 411 -53.72 -3.65 -22.28
CA SER A 411 -55.07 -4.23 -22.35
C SER A 411 -55.46 -4.79 -20.98
N PHE A 412 -56.51 -4.23 -20.39
CA PHE A 412 -57.07 -4.62 -19.09
C PHE A 412 -58.35 -5.44 -19.29
N ARG A 413 -58.41 -6.65 -18.74
CA ARG A 413 -59.65 -7.45 -18.80
C ARG A 413 -60.70 -6.88 -17.85
N ILE A 414 -61.88 -6.53 -18.35
CA ILE A 414 -62.95 -5.90 -17.54
C ILE A 414 -63.35 -6.74 -16.32
N PRO A 415 -63.47 -8.09 -16.38
CA PRO A 415 -63.81 -8.90 -15.22
C PRO A 415 -62.78 -8.87 -14.07
N ARG A 416 -61.58 -8.33 -14.31
CA ARG A 416 -60.51 -8.22 -13.32
C ARG A 416 -60.37 -6.81 -12.76
N ILE A 417 -61.21 -5.89 -13.21
CA ILE A 417 -61.28 -4.54 -12.67
C ILE A 417 -62.20 -4.60 -11.45
N THR A 418 -61.66 -4.31 -10.27
CA THR A 418 -62.37 -4.41 -8.98
C THR A 418 -63.14 -3.14 -8.63
N GLY A 419 -62.92 -2.05 -9.35
CA GLY A 419 -63.58 -0.76 -9.18
C GLY A 419 -62.98 0.30 -10.10
N VAL A 420 -63.79 1.31 -10.44
CA VAL A 420 -63.41 2.45 -11.30
C VAL A 420 -63.85 3.75 -10.65
N ALA A 421 -62.96 4.74 -10.64
CA ALA A 421 -63.27 6.10 -10.21
C ALA A 421 -62.68 7.11 -11.19
N PRO A 422 -63.40 8.21 -11.50
CA PRO A 422 -62.83 9.33 -12.25
C PRO A 422 -61.77 10.06 -11.42
N ILE A 423 -60.79 10.65 -12.11
CA ILE A 423 -59.78 11.54 -11.53
C ILE A 423 -60.14 12.99 -11.82
#